data_AF-A0A6J4U0W5-F1
#
_entry.id   AF-A0A6J4U0W5-F1
#
_cell.length_a   1.000
_cell.length_b   1.000
_cell.length_c   1.000
_cell.angle_alpha   90.00
_cell.angle_beta   90.00
_cell.angle_gamma   90.00
#
_symmetry.space_group_name_H-M   'P 1'
#
loop_
_entity.id
_entity.type
_entity.pdbx_description
1 polymer ?
#
loop_
_entity_poly.entity_id
_entity_poly.type
_entity_poly.pdbx_seq_one_letter_code
_entity_poly.pdbx_strand_id
1 'polypeptide(L)'
;MDGRQGSGGPSDLERELREAEEAQAEAEAAAQRAATARAEADEARRRAREEQETQRRVWAQGIVDSYDADLGAAESAIRDASEHFAEAAATDLPAAVAAYLAWVEASHRHYALQARVASVAPVLDLEATPGERLSPPPFSQALDAALDRRGAAISARILDETAAQLAAQLDAGGGAGASAGSDAVPTRIPISR
;
A
#
# COMPACT_ATOMS: atom_id res chain seq x y z
N MET A 1 74.41 -23.22 -59.62
CA MET A 1 73.09 -22.78 -59.17
C MET A 1 73.27 -21.47 -58.43
N ASP A 2 72.57 -20.49 -58.95
CA ASP A 2 72.62 -19.08 -58.63
C ASP A 2 72.27 -18.75 -57.18
N GLY A 3 72.93 -17.70 -56.68
CA GLY A 3 72.16 -16.51 -56.31
C GLY A 3 72.01 -16.20 -54.83
N ARG A 4 72.59 -15.04 -54.48
CA ARG A 4 72.17 -14.10 -53.42
C ARG A 4 72.55 -14.45 -51.98
N GLN A 5 73.82 -14.20 -51.67
CA GLN A 5 74.13 -13.46 -50.45
C GLN A 5 73.74 -11.99 -50.68
N GLY A 6 72.51 -11.64 -50.32
CA GLY A 6 72.06 -10.25 -50.29
C GLY A 6 72.80 -9.53 -49.17
N SER A 7 73.81 -8.74 -49.54
CA SER A 7 74.42 -7.77 -48.65
C SER A 7 73.39 -6.68 -48.38
N GLY A 8 72.66 -6.79 -47.27
CA GLY A 8 71.86 -5.71 -46.71
C GLY A 8 72.80 -4.57 -46.33
N GLY A 9 72.85 -3.53 -47.17
CA GLY A 9 73.73 -2.39 -46.99
C GLY A 9 73.15 -1.35 -46.01
N PRO A 10 73.93 -0.31 -45.66
CA PRO A 10 73.52 0.78 -44.77
C PRO A 10 72.18 1.45 -45.15
N SER A 11 71.74 1.35 -46.41
CA SER A 11 70.46 1.86 -46.89
C SER A 11 69.22 1.10 -46.38
N ASP A 12 69.33 -0.21 -46.11
CA ASP A 12 68.21 -0.99 -45.53
C ASP A 12 68.06 -0.68 -44.04
N LEU A 13 69.19 -0.49 -43.33
CA LEU A 13 69.20 -0.06 -41.93
C LEU A 13 68.62 1.35 -41.74
N GLU A 14 68.95 2.29 -42.64
CA GLU A 14 68.38 3.65 -42.62
C GLU A 14 66.87 3.65 -42.89
N ARG A 15 66.37 2.73 -43.73
CA ARG A 15 64.93 2.55 -43.97
C ARG A 15 64.25 1.99 -42.72
N GLU A 16 64.80 0.94 -42.12
CA GLU A 16 64.25 0.33 -40.90
C GLU A 16 64.23 1.30 -39.71
N LEU A 17 65.26 2.14 -39.54
CA LEU A 17 65.28 3.16 -38.49
C LEU A 17 64.18 4.21 -38.70
N ARG A 18 63.94 4.64 -39.94
CA ARG A 18 62.86 5.59 -40.26
C ARG A 18 61.47 4.98 -40.04
N GLU A 19 61.26 3.73 -40.43
CA GLU A 19 60.01 3.00 -40.17
C GLU A 19 59.76 2.82 -38.67
N ALA A 20 60.81 2.57 -37.87
CA ALA A 20 60.71 2.48 -36.42
C ALA A 20 60.39 3.84 -35.76
N GLU A 21 60.97 4.93 -36.25
CA GLU A 21 60.65 6.29 -35.80
C GLU A 21 59.20 6.67 -36.12
N GLU A 22 58.71 6.35 -37.32
CA GLU A 22 57.31 6.56 -37.72
C GLU A 22 56.35 5.72 -36.86
N ALA A 23 56.67 4.46 -36.60
CA ALA A 23 55.88 3.59 -35.74
C ALA A 23 55.86 4.07 -34.28
N GLN A 24 56.97 4.60 -33.76
CA GLN A 24 57.03 5.20 -32.43
C GLN A 24 56.16 6.47 -32.36
N ALA A 25 56.25 7.35 -33.35
CA ALA A 25 55.43 8.55 -33.41
C ALA A 25 53.93 8.22 -33.49
N GLU A 26 53.55 7.19 -34.25
CA GLU A 26 52.16 6.74 -34.32
C GLU A 26 51.68 6.12 -33.00
N ALA A 27 52.53 5.35 -32.32
CA ALA A 27 52.22 4.77 -31.00
C ALA A 27 52.04 5.86 -29.93
N GLU A 28 52.88 6.90 -29.93
CA GLU A 28 52.76 8.06 -29.04
C GLU A 28 51.48 8.84 -29.32
N ALA A 29 51.14 9.08 -30.60
CA ALA A 29 49.89 9.72 -30.99
C ALA A 29 48.65 8.88 -30.62
N ALA A 30 48.72 7.55 -30.72
CA ALA A 30 47.67 6.65 -30.27
C ALA A 30 47.53 6.67 -28.74
N ALA A 31 48.64 6.69 -28.00
CA ALA A 31 48.63 6.81 -26.54
C ALA A 31 48.03 8.14 -26.07
N GLN A 32 48.35 9.25 -26.74
CA GLN A 32 47.79 10.57 -26.45
C GLN A 32 46.27 10.62 -26.69
N ARG A 33 45.81 10.03 -27.80
CA ARG A 33 44.37 9.90 -28.09
C ARG A 33 43.65 9.04 -27.06
N ALA A 34 44.25 7.92 -26.65
CA ALA A 34 43.69 7.05 -25.61
C ALA A 34 43.63 7.74 -24.24
N ALA A 35 44.66 8.52 -23.87
CA ALA A 35 44.67 9.30 -22.64
C ALA A 35 43.57 10.38 -22.64
N THR A 36 43.40 11.08 -23.76
CA THR A 36 42.35 12.09 -23.92
C THR A 36 40.95 11.46 -23.81
N ALA A 37 40.71 10.35 -24.51
CA ALA A 37 39.44 9.64 -24.44
C ALA A 37 39.11 9.13 -23.02
N ARG A 38 40.12 8.70 -22.24
CA ARG A 38 39.93 8.33 -20.83
C ARG A 38 39.56 9.54 -19.98
N ALA A 39 40.26 10.66 -20.14
CA ALA A 39 39.95 11.90 -19.41
C ALA A 39 38.52 12.39 -19.70
N GLU A 40 38.10 12.37 -20.97
CA GLU A 40 36.73 12.72 -21.36
C GLU A 40 35.68 11.75 -20.78
N ALA A 41 35.98 10.45 -20.77
CA ALA A 41 35.09 9.45 -20.18
C ALA A 41 34.93 9.61 -18.67
N ASP A 42 36.01 9.92 -17.96
CA ASP A 42 35.97 10.15 -16.51
C ASP A 42 35.24 11.45 -16.17
N GLU A 43 35.44 12.50 -16.96
CA GLU A 43 34.70 13.76 -16.84
C GLU A 43 33.20 13.57 -17.15
N ALA A 44 32.85 12.77 -18.15
CA ALA A 44 31.46 12.41 -18.45
C ALA A 44 30.82 11.61 -17.31
N ARG A 45 31.55 10.65 -16.71
CA ARG A 45 31.08 9.90 -15.54
C ARG A 45 30.87 10.79 -14.33
N ARG A 46 31.75 11.76 -14.10
CA ARG A 46 31.62 12.74 -13.03
C ARG A 46 30.33 13.56 -13.20
N ARG A 47 30.14 14.15 -14.38
CA ARG A 47 28.93 14.94 -14.69
C ARG A 47 27.65 14.12 -14.57
N ALA A 48 27.65 12.88 -15.07
CA ALA A 48 26.48 11.99 -14.96
C ALA A 48 26.12 11.68 -13.49
N ARG A 49 27.11 11.54 -12.60
CA ARG A 49 26.86 11.35 -11.16
C ARG A 49 26.30 12.61 -10.51
N GLU A 50 26.83 13.78 -10.85
CA GLU A 50 26.35 15.07 -10.34
C GLU A 50 24.90 15.35 -10.77
N GLU A 51 24.57 15.07 -12.03
CA GLU A 51 23.21 15.17 -12.55
C GLU A 51 22.26 14.18 -11.84
N GLN A 52 22.69 12.93 -11.64
CA GLN A 52 21.89 11.94 -10.94
C GLN A 52 21.60 12.34 -9.49
N GLU A 53 22.61 12.86 -8.78
CA GLU A 53 22.45 13.35 -7.41
C GLU A 53 21.51 14.56 -7.35
N THR A 54 21.65 15.49 -8.28
CA THR A 54 20.75 16.65 -8.41
C THR A 54 19.31 16.20 -8.66
N GLN A 55 19.09 15.25 -9.57
CA GLN A 55 17.76 14.71 -9.85
C GLN A 55 17.16 14.00 -8.63
N ARG A 56 17.97 13.23 -7.88
CA ARG A 56 17.53 12.58 -6.64
C ARG A 56 17.08 13.59 -5.60
N ARG A 57 17.83 14.68 -5.41
CA ARG A 57 17.48 15.76 -4.47
C ARG A 57 16.22 16.50 -4.91
N VAL A 58 16.07 16.83 -6.19
CA VAL A 58 14.85 17.47 -6.71
C VAL A 58 13.62 16.58 -6.52
N TRP A 59 13.75 15.28 -6.80
CA TRP A 59 12.67 14.32 -6.56
C TRP A 59 12.31 14.20 -5.07
N ALA A 60 13.32 14.12 -4.19
CA ALA A 60 13.11 14.06 -2.74
C ALA A 60 12.43 15.34 -2.22
N GLN A 61 12.85 16.50 -2.72
CA GLN A 61 12.24 17.78 -2.38
C GLN A 61 10.76 17.82 -2.77
N GLY A 62 10.43 17.35 -3.99
CA GLY A 62 9.04 17.28 -4.44
C GLY A 62 8.14 16.38 -3.56
N ILE A 63 8.71 15.39 -2.87
CA ILE A 63 7.99 14.55 -1.90
C ILE A 63 7.73 15.32 -0.60
N VAL A 64 8.71 16.07 -0.11
CA VAL A 64 8.56 16.89 1.09
C VAL A 64 7.59 18.05 0.84
N ASP A 65 7.66 18.67 -0.34
CA ASP A 65 6.79 19.81 -0.69
C ASP A 65 5.31 19.42 -0.76
N SER A 66 4.97 18.19 -1.19
CA SER A 66 3.57 17.72 -1.22
C SER A 66 3.08 17.18 0.12
N TYR A 67 3.99 16.88 1.05
CA TYR A 67 3.69 16.13 2.26
C TYR A 67 2.62 16.78 3.12
N ASP A 68 2.73 18.07 3.42
CA ASP A 68 1.79 18.75 4.31
C ASP A 68 0.36 18.76 3.75
N ALA A 69 0.23 18.96 2.43
CA ALA A 69 -1.07 18.93 1.76
C ALA A 69 -1.67 17.51 1.75
N ASP A 70 -0.85 16.51 1.42
CA ASP A 70 -1.27 15.11 1.39
C ASP A 70 -1.63 14.59 2.80
N LEU A 71 -0.86 14.99 3.82
CA LEU A 71 -1.10 14.65 5.22
C LEU A 71 -2.40 15.29 5.71
N GLY A 72 -2.61 16.58 5.45
CA GLY A 72 -3.84 17.28 5.81
C GLY A 72 -5.09 16.67 5.15
N ALA A 73 -4.98 16.21 3.90
CA ALA A 73 -6.07 15.49 3.23
C ALA A 73 -6.36 14.14 3.91
N ALA A 74 -5.32 13.39 4.31
CA ALA A 74 -5.49 12.13 5.05
C ALA A 74 -6.12 12.37 6.43
N GLU A 75 -5.67 13.39 7.18
CA GLU A 75 -6.22 13.76 8.47
C GLU A 75 -7.69 14.18 8.39
N SER A 76 -8.07 14.94 7.36
CA SER A 76 -9.48 15.29 7.11
C SER A 76 -10.30 14.03 6.85
N ALA A 77 -9.84 13.13 5.99
CA ALA A 77 -10.56 11.89 5.69
C ALA A 77 -10.72 10.99 6.93
N ILE A 78 -9.71 10.95 7.81
CA ILE A 78 -9.80 10.25 9.11
C ILE A 78 -10.88 10.87 10.00
N ARG A 79 -10.93 12.20 10.07
CA ARG A 79 -11.95 12.92 10.86
C ARG A 79 -13.34 12.67 10.31
N ASP A 80 -13.54 12.87 9.01
CA ASP A 80 -14.83 12.72 8.34
C ASP A 80 -15.37 11.29 8.48
N ALA A 81 -14.50 10.28 8.32
CA ALA A 81 -14.88 8.88 8.52
C ALA A 81 -15.24 8.56 9.98
N SER A 82 -14.55 9.17 10.94
CA SER A 82 -14.86 9.01 12.37
C SER A 82 -16.21 9.63 12.73
N GLU A 83 -16.49 10.83 12.22
CA GLU A 83 -17.77 11.52 12.40
C GLU A 83 -18.91 10.73 11.78
N HIS A 84 -18.75 10.29 10.52
CA HIS A 84 -19.77 9.51 9.84
C HIS A 84 -20.07 8.18 10.54
N PHE A 85 -19.05 7.52 11.10
CA PHE A 85 -19.26 6.33 11.90
C PHE A 85 -20.06 6.63 13.17
N ALA A 86 -19.74 7.70 13.89
CA ALA A 86 -20.43 8.07 15.11
C ALA A 86 -21.93 8.33 14.85
N GLU A 87 -22.25 8.94 13.72
CA GLU A 87 -23.63 9.13 13.26
C GLU A 87 -24.31 7.80 12.90
N ALA A 88 -23.64 6.94 12.14
CA ALA A 88 -24.23 5.72 11.60
C ALA A 88 -24.33 4.57 12.61
N ALA A 89 -23.43 4.49 13.60
CA ALA A 89 -23.31 3.33 14.51
C ALA A 89 -24.58 3.00 15.30
N ALA A 90 -25.49 3.97 15.49
CA ALA A 90 -26.74 3.73 16.20
C ALA A 90 -27.88 3.25 15.28
N THR A 91 -27.85 3.59 13.99
CA THR A 91 -29.03 3.52 13.12
C THR A 91 -28.81 2.71 11.85
N ASP A 92 -27.58 2.68 11.32
CA ASP A 92 -27.23 2.06 10.05
C ASP A 92 -25.88 1.34 10.16
N LEU A 93 -25.95 0.05 10.50
CA LEU A 93 -24.78 -0.80 10.65
C LEU A 93 -23.96 -0.92 9.34
N PRO A 94 -24.56 -1.15 8.16
CA PRO A 94 -23.82 -1.10 6.89
C PRO A 94 -23.05 0.21 6.67
N ALA A 95 -23.67 1.37 6.90
CA ALA A 95 -23.01 2.66 6.76
C ALA A 95 -21.86 2.83 7.78
N ALA A 96 -22.06 2.37 9.02
CA ALA A 96 -21.01 2.38 10.05
C ALA A 96 -19.81 1.51 9.62
N VAL A 97 -20.04 0.30 9.10
CA VAL A 97 -18.95 -0.55 8.59
C VAL A 97 -18.20 0.12 7.44
N ALA A 98 -18.91 0.77 6.51
CA ALA A 98 -18.28 1.52 5.42
C ALA A 98 -17.41 2.68 5.93
N ALA A 99 -17.92 3.44 6.90
CA ALA A 99 -17.18 4.53 7.56
C ALA A 99 -15.90 4.02 8.25
N TYR A 100 -15.99 2.88 8.94
CA TYR A 100 -14.82 2.25 9.56
C TYR A 100 -13.75 1.84 8.53
N LEU A 101 -14.15 1.24 7.40
CA LEU A 101 -13.20 0.88 6.34
C LEU A 101 -12.55 2.12 5.71
N ALA A 102 -13.31 3.20 5.52
CA ALA A 102 -12.77 4.48 5.05
C ALA A 102 -11.75 5.07 6.05
N TRP A 103 -12.03 4.99 7.35
CA TRP A 103 -11.10 5.39 8.40
C TRP A 103 -9.80 4.57 8.38
N VAL A 104 -9.90 3.24 8.22
CA VAL A 104 -8.74 2.35 8.11
C VAL A 104 -7.89 2.71 6.91
N GLU A 105 -8.50 2.92 5.75
CA GLU A 105 -7.80 3.31 4.53
C GLU A 105 -7.07 4.66 4.71
N ALA A 106 -7.76 5.67 5.24
CA ALA A 106 -7.19 6.99 5.47
C ALA A 106 -6.01 6.92 6.47
N SER A 107 -6.12 6.10 7.52
CA SER A 107 -5.05 5.87 8.50
C SER A 107 -3.83 5.18 7.88
N HIS A 108 -4.03 4.24 6.95
CA HIS A 108 -2.94 3.63 6.20
C HIS A 108 -2.26 4.61 5.24
N ARG A 109 -3.04 5.46 4.57
CA ARG A 109 -2.49 6.54 3.71
C ARG A 109 -1.65 7.52 4.53
N HIS A 110 -2.15 7.95 5.69
CA HIS A 110 -1.41 8.80 6.62
C HIS A 110 -0.06 8.19 7.02
N TYR A 111 -0.04 6.93 7.45
CA TYR A 111 1.21 6.23 7.78
C TYR A 111 2.15 6.07 6.57
N ALA A 112 1.62 5.78 5.38
CA ALA A 112 2.41 5.63 4.17
C ALA A 112 3.09 6.94 3.76
N LEU A 113 2.43 8.08 3.92
CA LEU A 113 3.00 9.41 3.68
C LEU A 113 4.16 9.70 4.62
N GLN A 114 3.99 9.43 5.92
CA GLN A 114 5.06 9.58 6.92
C GLN A 114 6.27 8.71 6.59
N ALA A 115 6.05 7.43 6.24
CA ALA A 115 7.12 6.52 5.85
C ALA A 115 7.83 6.97 4.57
N ARG A 116 7.09 7.50 3.60
CA ARG A 116 7.65 8.03 2.35
C ARG A 116 8.57 9.22 2.61
N VAL A 117 8.15 10.19 3.42
CA VAL A 117 9.00 11.34 3.80
C VAL A 117 10.23 10.89 4.58
N ALA A 118 10.06 9.99 5.57
CA ALA A 118 11.16 9.44 6.33
C ALA A 118 12.21 8.75 5.43
N SER A 119 11.79 8.08 4.35
CA SER A 119 12.69 7.42 3.39
C SER A 119 13.55 8.38 2.57
N VAL A 120 13.07 9.60 2.33
CA VAL A 120 13.77 10.60 1.51
C VAL A 120 14.50 11.66 2.33
N ALA A 121 14.21 11.75 3.63
CA ALA A 121 14.87 12.68 4.55
C ALA A 121 16.42 12.63 4.48
N PRO A 122 17.09 11.45 4.43
CA PRO A 122 18.55 11.41 4.31
C PRO A 122 19.11 11.98 3.00
N VAL A 123 18.32 12.00 1.92
CA VAL A 123 18.72 12.58 0.62
C VAL A 123 18.80 14.11 0.69
N LEU A 124 18.05 14.70 1.62
CA LEU A 124 17.99 16.14 1.86
C LEU A 124 18.74 16.55 3.14
N ASP A 125 19.54 15.64 3.71
CA ASP A 125 20.26 15.85 4.97
C ASP A 125 19.32 16.23 6.15
N LEU A 126 18.09 15.71 6.16
CA LEU A 126 17.09 15.90 7.20
C LEU A 126 17.04 14.68 8.15
N GLU A 127 16.65 14.92 9.41
CA GLU A 127 16.34 13.84 10.35
C GLU A 127 14.96 13.24 10.06
N ALA A 128 14.90 11.91 9.96
CA ALA A 128 13.65 11.20 9.79
C ALA A 128 12.93 11.06 11.14
N THR A 129 11.73 11.63 11.25
CA THR A 129 10.83 11.31 12.37
C THR A 129 10.13 9.97 12.07
N PRO A 130 10.09 9.01 13.02
CA PRO A 130 9.40 7.74 12.81
C PRO A 130 7.90 7.96 12.53
N GLY A 131 7.34 7.18 11.59
CA GLY A 131 5.91 7.21 11.32
C GLY A 131 5.10 6.70 12.51
N GLU A 132 4.03 7.43 12.86
CA GLU A 132 3.11 7.08 13.93
C GLU A 132 1.92 6.30 13.37
N ARG A 133 1.64 5.16 13.98
CA ARG A 133 0.40 4.43 13.69
C ARG A 133 -0.71 4.97 14.57
N LEU A 134 -1.71 5.56 13.92
CA LEU A 134 -2.92 5.98 14.59
C LEU A 134 -3.69 4.75 15.10
N SER A 135 -4.03 4.78 16.38
CA SER A 135 -4.91 3.77 16.96
C SER A 135 -6.34 4.04 16.52
N PRO A 136 -7.15 2.99 16.27
CA PRO A 136 -8.56 3.19 16.04
C PRO A 136 -9.20 3.92 17.23
N PRO A 137 -10.05 4.93 16.97
CA PRO A 137 -11.09 5.36 17.89
C PRO A 137 -11.83 4.17 18.51
N PRO A 138 -12.63 4.34 19.57
CA PRO A 138 -13.38 3.27 20.23
C PRO A 138 -14.53 2.67 19.38
N PHE A 139 -14.31 2.52 18.07
CA PHE A 139 -15.09 1.83 17.07
C PHE A 139 -15.58 0.46 17.54
N SER A 140 -14.73 -0.32 18.23
CA SER A 140 -15.07 -1.68 18.67
C SER A 140 -16.26 -1.69 19.63
N GLN A 141 -16.27 -0.82 20.64
CA GLN A 141 -17.37 -0.74 21.62
C GLN A 141 -18.66 -0.25 20.97
N ALA A 142 -18.56 0.72 20.06
CA ALA A 142 -19.70 1.26 19.34
C ALA A 142 -20.28 0.23 18.34
N LEU A 143 -19.43 -0.57 17.69
CA LEU A 143 -19.83 -1.65 16.80
C LEU A 143 -20.48 -2.79 17.58
N ASP A 144 -19.92 -3.19 18.72
CA ASP A 144 -20.51 -4.22 19.60
C ASP A 144 -21.91 -3.77 20.06
N ALA A 145 -22.05 -2.52 20.52
CA ALA A 145 -23.34 -1.95 20.89
C ALA A 145 -24.33 -1.88 19.70
N ALA A 146 -23.84 -1.63 18.48
CA ALA A 146 -24.66 -1.63 17.27
C ALA A 146 -25.16 -3.05 16.93
N LEU A 147 -24.28 -4.05 17.03
CA LEU A 147 -24.59 -5.46 16.81
C LEU A 147 -25.60 -5.98 17.84
N ASP A 148 -25.42 -5.64 19.12
CA ASP A 148 -26.35 -6.01 20.19
C ASP A 148 -27.75 -5.45 19.94
N ARG A 149 -27.85 -4.16 19.59
CA ARG A 149 -29.14 -3.53 19.22
C ARG A 149 -29.79 -4.20 18.02
N ARG A 150 -29.01 -4.53 16.99
CA ARG A 150 -29.48 -5.23 15.79
C ARG A 150 -29.98 -6.63 16.15
N GLY A 151 -29.24 -7.36 16.97
CA GLY A 151 -29.61 -8.67 17.49
C GLY A 151 -30.94 -8.62 18.24
N ALA A 152 -31.09 -7.66 19.17
CA ALA A 152 -32.34 -7.45 19.91
C ALA A 152 -33.53 -7.14 18.98
N ALA A 153 -33.35 -6.30 17.96
CA ALA A 153 -34.39 -5.98 16.99
C ALA A 153 -34.80 -7.20 16.14
N ILE A 154 -33.83 -8.03 15.73
CA ILE A 154 -34.10 -9.29 15.02
C ILE A 154 -34.88 -10.26 15.93
N SER A 155 -34.43 -10.43 17.17
CA SER A 155 -35.11 -11.29 18.14
C SER A 155 -36.55 -10.84 18.40
N ALA A 156 -36.78 -9.53 18.60
CA ALA A 156 -38.12 -8.99 18.79
C ALA A 156 -39.03 -9.27 17.58
N ARG A 157 -38.52 -9.02 16.36
CA ARG A 157 -39.27 -9.32 15.13
C ARG A 157 -39.62 -10.81 15.00
N ILE A 158 -38.68 -11.71 15.29
CA ILE A 158 -38.94 -13.16 15.25
C ILE A 158 -40.01 -13.54 16.28
N LEU A 159 -39.95 -12.98 17.49
CA LEU A 159 -40.95 -13.23 18.53
C LEU A 159 -42.33 -12.73 18.10
N ASP A 160 -42.43 -11.54 17.50
CA ASP A 160 -43.68 -10.99 16.98
C ASP A 160 -44.25 -11.84 15.83
N GLU A 161 -43.41 -12.23 14.87
CA GLU A 161 -43.81 -13.13 13.78
C GLU A 161 -44.30 -14.48 14.31
N THR A 162 -43.62 -15.04 15.32
CA THR A 162 -44.00 -16.31 15.95
C THR A 162 -45.31 -16.19 16.73
N ALA A 163 -45.50 -15.09 17.48
CA ALA A 163 -46.73 -14.81 18.21
C ALA A 163 -47.92 -14.64 17.25
N ALA A 164 -47.72 -13.94 16.14
CA ALA A 164 -48.74 -13.79 15.10
C ALA A 164 -49.13 -15.14 14.46
N GLN A 165 -48.16 -16.03 14.21
CA GLN A 165 -48.42 -17.38 13.68
C GLN A 165 -49.21 -18.24 14.69
N LEU A 166 -48.85 -18.21 15.97
CA LEU A 166 -49.54 -18.92 17.04
C LEU A 166 -50.99 -18.44 17.20
N ALA A 167 -51.22 -17.12 17.19
CA ALA A 167 -52.55 -16.55 17.25
C ALA A 167 -53.43 -17.02 16.07
N ALA A 168 -52.88 -16.96 14.84
CA ALA A 168 -53.59 -17.43 13.65
C ALA A 168 -53.94 -18.93 13.70
N GLN A 169 -53.07 -19.78 14.27
CA GLN A 169 -53.35 -21.21 14.45
C GLN A 169 -54.43 -21.47 15.51
N LEU A 170 -54.43 -20.71 16.59
CA LEU A 170 -55.46 -20.80 17.64
C LEU A 170 -56.83 -20.34 17.14
N ASP A 171 -56.88 -19.28 16.34
CA ASP A 171 -58.13 -18.81 15.72
C ASP A 171 -58.65 -19.79 14.67
N ALA A 172 -57.75 -20.40 13.88
CA ALA A 172 -58.11 -21.45 12.91
C ALA A 172 -58.57 -22.75 13.58
N GLY A 173 -57.97 -23.13 14.73
CA GLY A 173 -58.37 -24.29 15.53
C GLY A 173 -59.67 -24.08 16.32
N GLY A 174 -59.94 -22.85 16.76
CA GLY A 174 -61.19 -22.47 17.45
C GLY A 174 -62.43 -22.51 16.55
N GLY A 175 -62.26 -22.37 15.23
CA GLY A 175 -63.34 -22.51 14.25
C GLY A 175 -63.82 -23.94 14.00
N ALA A 176 -63.05 -24.97 14.41
CA ALA A 176 -63.41 -26.38 14.21
C ALA A 176 -64.10 -27.02 15.43
N GLY A 177 -64.21 -26.31 16.56
CA GLY A 177 -64.68 -26.85 17.85
C GLY A 177 -66.17 -26.64 18.18
N ALA A 178 -66.97 -26.10 17.26
CA ALA A 178 -68.38 -25.83 17.50
C ALA A 178 -69.32 -26.80 16.76
N SER A 179 -69.15 -28.10 16.96
CA SER A 179 -70.24 -29.07 16.77
C SER A 179 -70.13 -30.24 17.75
N ALA A 180 -70.94 -30.13 18.81
CA ALA A 180 -71.57 -31.16 19.63
C ALA A 180 -71.13 -32.63 19.50
N GLY A 181 -70.86 -33.27 20.66
CA GLY A 181 -70.94 -34.72 20.79
C GLY A 181 -70.38 -35.27 22.09
N SER A 182 -71.25 -35.42 23.08
CA SER A 182 -71.10 -36.22 24.31
C SER A 182 -70.33 -37.53 24.13
N ASP A 183 -69.29 -37.80 24.93
CA ASP A 183 -69.34 -38.87 25.95
C ASP A 183 -68.02 -39.06 26.73
N ALA A 184 -68.18 -39.66 27.91
CA ALA A 184 -67.29 -39.81 29.04
C ALA A 184 -65.93 -40.50 28.81
N VAL A 185 -64.95 -40.23 29.69
CA VAL A 185 -64.42 -41.12 30.77
C VAL A 185 -63.12 -40.51 31.33
N PRO A 186 -62.90 -40.49 32.67
CA PRO A 186 -61.72 -39.86 33.27
C PRO A 186 -60.55 -40.86 33.35
N THR A 187 -59.32 -40.41 33.08
CA THR A 187 -58.11 -41.16 33.44
C THR A 187 -57.09 -40.23 34.07
N ARG A 188 -56.94 -40.35 35.40
CA ARG A 188 -55.78 -39.87 36.17
C ARG A 188 -54.53 -40.61 35.71
N ILE A 189 -53.37 -39.96 35.56
CA ILE A 189 -52.08 -40.41 36.13
C ILE A 189 -51.13 -39.18 36.32
N PRO A 190 -49.97 -39.24 37.01
CA PRO A 190 -49.73 -38.51 38.26
C PRO A 190 -48.57 -37.50 38.17
N ILE A 191 -48.45 -36.67 39.22
CA ILE A 191 -47.27 -35.82 39.46
C ILE A 191 -46.26 -36.64 40.27
N SER A 192 -45.03 -36.76 39.78
CA SER A 192 -43.87 -37.17 40.58
C SER A 192 -42.98 -35.97 40.84
N ARG A 193 -42.55 -35.84 42.10
CA ARG A 193 -41.60 -34.86 42.62
C ARG A 193 -40.19 -35.11 42.11
#